data_AF-R9MAH2-F1
#
_entry.id   AF-R9MAH2-F1
#
_cell.length_a   1.000
_cell.length_b   1.000
_cell.length_c   1.000
_cell.angle_alpha   90.00
_cell.angle_beta   90.00
_cell.angle_gamma   90.00
#
_symmetry.space_group_name_H-M   'P 1'
#
loop_
_entity.id
_entity.type
_entity.pdbx_description
1 polymer ?
#
loop_
_entity_poly.entity_id
_entity_poly.type
_entity_poly.pdbx_seq_one_letter_code
_entity_poly.pdbx_strand_id
1 'polypeptide(L)'
;MFSYIFVRYFLICYIRHMSREKLTEDTEIVPDMGHLFVTNLFSIKSINKGEKVIDIETLREYFNRDTIIISEHAKNRCRERNIKQKDVKNCIMTGEIIEQYPEDFPFPSCLVFGYATDNKIIHAVISSEGECGRIITAYIPNTNIFENDLKTRKER
;
A
#
# COMPACT_ATOMS: atom_id res chain seq x y z
N MET A 1 29.05 26.16 -2.13
CA MET A 1 29.07 25.05 -3.11
C MET A 1 28.73 23.80 -2.31
N PHE A 2 27.48 23.36 -2.14
CA PHE A 2 26.42 23.00 -3.10
C PHE A 2 25.05 23.34 -2.48
N SER A 3 24.22 24.15 -3.14
CA SER A 3 22.84 24.45 -2.68
C SER A 3 21.86 24.52 -3.86
N TYR A 4 21.95 23.55 -4.79
CA TYR A 4 21.22 23.60 -6.08
C TYR A 4 20.55 22.29 -6.50
N ILE A 5 20.34 21.34 -5.57
CA ILE A 5 19.63 20.08 -5.86
C ILE A 5 18.23 20.04 -5.23
N PHE A 6 17.92 20.89 -4.25
CA PHE A 6 16.65 20.85 -3.51
C PHE A 6 15.48 21.58 -4.20
N VAL A 7 15.75 22.51 -5.13
CA VAL A 7 14.69 23.35 -5.74
C VAL A 7 14.09 22.73 -7.00
N ARG A 8 14.76 21.74 -7.61
CA ARG A 8 14.30 21.14 -8.88
C ARG A 8 13.28 20.01 -8.72
N TYR A 9 13.23 19.37 -7.55
CA TYR A 9 12.18 18.40 -7.21
C TYR A 9 10.84 19.05 -6.85
N PHE A 10 10.87 20.30 -6.34
CA PHE A 10 9.65 21.02 -5.98
C PHE A 10 8.86 21.51 -7.21
N LEU A 11 9.55 21.77 -8.32
CA LEU A 11 8.92 22.38 -9.51
C LEU A 11 8.24 21.37 -10.44
N ILE A 12 8.60 20.08 -10.38
CA ILE A 12 7.92 19.03 -11.17
C ILE A 12 6.58 18.66 -10.51
N CYS A 13 6.45 18.82 -9.19
CA CYS A 13 5.19 18.61 -8.47
C CYS A 13 4.17 19.74 -8.69
N TYR A 14 4.62 21.00 -8.83
CA TYR A 14 3.71 22.14 -8.93
C TYR A 14 3.07 22.30 -10.33
N ILE A 15 3.80 21.94 -11.40
CA ILE A 15 3.30 22.12 -12.78
C ILE A 15 2.18 21.12 -13.13
N ARG A 16 2.08 19.99 -12.42
CA ARG A 16 0.97 19.04 -12.59
C ARG A 16 -0.28 19.40 -11.76
N HIS A 17 -0.24 20.51 -11.02
CA HIS A 17 -1.34 21.01 -10.18
C HIS A 17 -2.14 22.17 -10.83
N MET A 18 -1.70 22.67 -12.00
CA MET A 18 -2.21 23.90 -12.64
C MET A 18 -2.84 23.70 -14.02
N SER A 19 -3.26 22.49 -14.38
CA SER A 19 -3.90 22.22 -15.68
C SER A 19 -5.10 21.31 -15.56
N ARG A 20 -6.20 21.86 -15.02
CA ARG A 20 -7.60 21.69 -15.50
C ARG A 20 -8.57 22.26 -14.46
N GLU A 21 -8.36 23.51 -14.06
CA GLU A 21 -9.51 24.37 -13.79
C GLU A 21 -10.03 24.84 -15.15
N LYS A 22 -11.27 24.46 -15.49
CA LYS A 22 -12.30 25.22 -16.22
C LYS A 22 -13.46 24.28 -16.57
N LEU A 23 -14.62 24.50 -15.94
CA LEU A 23 -15.87 25.02 -16.55
C LEU A 23 -16.62 23.91 -17.33
N THR A 24 -17.92 23.65 -17.22
CA THR A 24 -19.10 24.36 -16.68
C THR A 24 -20.29 23.38 -16.70
N GLU A 25 -21.35 23.72 -15.95
CA GLU A 25 -22.78 23.43 -16.20
C GLU A 25 -23.22 21.95 -16.19
N ASP A 26 -23.86 21.47 -15.13
CA ASP A 26 -25.30 21.62 -14.79
C ASP A 26 -26.22 20.69 -15.60
N THR A 27 -27.03 19.92 -14.84
CA THR A 27 -28.31 19.25 -15.17
C THR A 27 -28.34 17.98 -16.05
N GLU A 28 -28.59 16.82 -15.40
CA GLU A 28 -29.84 16.02 -15.48
C GLU A 28 -30.55 15.87 -16.87
N ILE A 29 -30.97 14.72 -17.44
CA ILE A 29 -31.71 13.53 -16.93
C ILE A 29 -31.95 12.50 -18.08
N VAL A 30 -31.67 11.20 -17.85
CA VAL A 30 -32.28 9.87 -18.24
C VAL A 30 -32.77 9.54 -19.71
N PRO A 31 -33.17 8.28 -20.05
CA PRO A 31 -32.37 7.34 -20.87
C PRO A 31 -33.10 6.83 -22.14
N ASP A 32 -32.39 6.22 -23.10
CA ASP A 32 -33.03 5.19 -23.94
C ASP A 32 -32.05 4.18 -24.54
N MET A 33 -32.59 2.99 -24.73
CA MET A 33 -32.02 1.69 -25.10
C MET A 33 -31.24 1.66 -26.42
N GLY A 34 -30.19 0.82 -26.48
CA GLY A 34 -29.54 0.50 -27.77
C GLY A 34 -28.21 -0.24 -27.72
N HIS A 35 -28.28 -1.55 -27.47
CA HIS A 35 -27.50 -2.60 -28.15
C HIS A 35 -25.97 -2.42 -28.39
N LEU A 36 -25.19 -3.09 -27.53
CA LEU A 36 -24.02 -3.94 -27.82
C LEU A 36 -22.92 -3.37 -28.75
N PHE A 37 -21.79 -2.93 -28.18
CA PHE A 37 -20.45 -3.26 -28.71
C PHE A 37 -19.35 -2.93 -27.66
N VAL A 38 -18.41 -3.87 -27.54
CA VAL A 38 -17.09 -3.84 -26.90
C VAL A 38 -16.98 -3.84 -25.37
N THR A 39 -16.79 -5.06 -24.87
CA THR A 39 -15.99 -5.42 -23.70
C THR A 39 -14.72 -4.57 -23.55
N ASN A 40 -14.74 -3.69 -22.56
CA ASN A 40 -13.56 -3.25 -21.81
C ASN A 40 -14.14 -2.77 -20.46
N LEU A 41 -14.44 -3.66 -19.51
CA LEU A 41 -13.49 -4.20 -18.53
C LEU A 41 -12.40 -3.22 -18.04
N PHE A 42 -12.66 -1.92 -18.12
CA PHE A 42 -12.15 -1.00 -17.11
C PHE A 42 -13.32 -0.74 -16.19
N SER A 43 -13.46 -1.64 -15.21
CA SER A 43 -14.27 -1.42 -14.03
C SER A 43 -14.13 0.04 -13.62
N ILE A 44 -15.26 0.70 -13.64
CA ILE A 44 -15.53 1.98 -13.00
C ILE A 44 -15.18 1.76 -11.52
N LYS A 45 -13.89 1.85 -11.14
CA LYS A 45 -13.52 2.02 -9.73
C LYS A 45 -13.88 3.46 -9.43
N SER A 46 -15.11 3.65 -8.95
CA SER A 46 -15.53 4.82 -8.20
C SER A 46 -14.40 5.22 -7.25
N ILE A 47 -13.65 6.26 -7.59
CA ILE A 47 -12.71 6.87 -6.66
C ILE A 47 -13.57 7.74 -5.74
N ASN A 48 -14.19 7.09 -4.77
CA ASN A 48 -14.71 7.76 -3.59
C ASN A 48 -13.50 8.37 -2.86
N LYS A 49 -13.40 9.69 -2.95
CA LYS A 49 -12.46 10.49 -2.18
C LYS A 49 -12.94 10.46 -0.72
N GLY A 50 -12.40 9.56 0.10
CA GLY A 50 -12.82 9.43 1.51
C GLY A 50 -12.11 8.40 2.39
N GLU A 51 -11.38 7.43 1.85
CA GLU A 51 -10.69 6.41 2.65
C GLU A 51 -9.39 6.00 1.94
N LYS A 52 -8.21 6.22 2.55
CA LYS A 52 -6.92 5.76 2.00
C LYS A 52 -6.72 4.27 2.29
N VAL A 53 -7.61 3.44 1.77
CA VAL A 53 -7.52 1.98 1.85
C VAL A 53 -6.40 1.50 0.93
N ILE A 54 -5.46 0.73 1.47
CA ILE A 54 -4.33 0.17 0.74
C ILE A 54 -4.78 -1.15 0.10
N ASP A 55 -4.62 -1.25 -1.21
CA ASP A 55 -4.86 -2.50 -1.96
C ASP A 55 -3.62 -3.39 -1.94
N ILE A 56 -3.80 -4.69 -1.68
CA ILE A 56 -2.71 -5.67 -1.62
C ILE A 56 -2.03 -5.83 -2.98
N GLU A 57 -2.78 -5.70 -4.07
CA GLU A 57 -2.23 -5.74 -5.44
C GLU A 57 -1.22 -4.62 -5.67
N THR A 58 -1.49 -3.41 -5.16
CA THR A 58 -0.55 -2.29 -5.22
C THR A 58 0.75 -2.62 -4.50
N LEU A 59 0.67 -3.28 -3.34
CA LEU A 59 1.86 -3.73 -2.61
C LEU A 59 2.64 -4.78 -3.42
N ARG A 60 1.95 -5.75 -4.03
CA ARG A 60 2.57 -6.75 -4.92
C ARG A 60 3.28 -6.10 -6.09
N GLU A 61 2.68 -5.07 -6.70
CA GLU A 61 3.32 -4.29 -7.76
C GLU A 61 4.63 -3.64 -7.28
N TYR A 62 4.66 -3.04 -6.09
CA TYR A 62 5.89 -2.44 -5.56
C TYR A 62 7.01 -3.48 -5.39
N PHE A 63 6.71 -4.69 -4.92
CA PHE A 63 7.69 -5.78 -4.82
C PHE A 63 8.11 -6.37 -6.17
N ASN A 64 7.29 -6.23 -7.20
CA ASN A 64 7.61 -6.65 -8.57
C ASN A 64 8.44 -5.59 -9.32
N ARG A 65 8.23 -4.30 -9.02
CA ARG A 65 9.00 -3.17 -9.57
C ARG A 65 10.27 -2.86 -8.77
N ASP A 66 10.53 -3.61 -7.70
CA ASP A 66 11.60 -3.36 -6.72
C ASP A 66 11.58 -1.91 -6.16
N THR A 67 10.40 -1.28 -6.12
CA THR A 67 10.18 0.05 -5.55
C THR A 67 9.85 0.00 -4.06
N ILE A 68 10.49 -0.93 -3.33
CA ILE A 68 10.33 -1.07 -1.89
C ILE A 68 11.51 -0.45 -1.16
N ILE A 69 11.21 0.48 -0.26
CA ILE A 69 12.17 1.13 0.62
C ILE A 69 12.12 0.44 1.99
N ILE A 70 13.28 0.18 2.57
CA ILE A 70 13.38 -0.33 3.94
C ILE A 70 14.43 0.49 4.69
N SER A 71 14.01 1.06 5.83
CA SER A 71 14.90 1.88 6.66
C SER A 71 15.98 1.01 7.31
N GLU A 72 17.08 1.63 7.74
CA GLU A 72 18.14 0.91 8.46
C GLU A 72 17.62 0.30 9.77
N HIS A 73 16.75 1.02 10.50
CA HIS A 73 16.07 0.49 11.68
C HIS A 73 15.27 -0.77 11.37
N ALA A 74 14.45 -0.72 10.31
CA ALA A 74 13.65 -1.87 9.89
C ALA A 74 14.54 -3.06 9.46
N LYS A 75 15.62 -2.80 8.70
CA LYS A 75 16.60 -3.83 8.33
C LYS A 75 17.21 -4.50 9.57
N ASN A 76 17.64 -3.72 10.55
CA ASN A 76 18.27 -4.24 11.78
C ASN A 76 17.29 -5.09 12.59
N ARG A 77 16.06 -4.59 12.80
CA ARG A 77 14.99 -5.34 13.48
C ARG A 77 14.63 -6.65 12.78
N CYS A 78 14.56 -6.65 11.45
CA CYS A 78 14.30 -7.87 10.69
C CYS A 78 15.46 -8.87 10.85
N ARG A 79 16.70 -8.41 10.79
CA ARG A 79 17.90 -9.25 11.00
C ARG A 79 17.93 -9.87 12.40
N GLU A 80 17.67 -9.10 13.45
CA GLU A 80 17.60 -9.59 14.84
C GLU A 80 16.59 -10.74 15.00
N ARG A 81 15.50 -10.70 14.20
CA ARG A 81 14.43 -11.70 14.21
C ARG A 81 14.60 -12.81 13.18
N ASN A 82 15.75 -12.88 12.50
CA ASN A 82 16.01 -13.80 11.39
C ASN A 82 14.98 -13.73 10.24
N ILE A 83 14.40 -12.55 10.00
CA ILE A 83 13.47 -12.29 8.89
C ILE A 83 14.25 -11.66 7.74
N LYS A 84 14.26 -12.30 6.58
CA LYS A 84 14.94 -11.80 5.37
C LYS A 84 13.95 -11.04 4.49
N GLN A 85 14.47 -10.19 3.61
CA GLN A 85 13.63 -9.46 2.64
C GLN A 85 12.81 -10.39 1.73
N LYS A 86 13.37 -11.57 1.39
CA LYS A 86 12.64 -12.61 0.65
C LYS A 86 11.42 -13.15 1.40
N ASP A 87 11.48 -13.19 2.74
CA ASP A 87 10.38 -13.68 3.57
C ASP A 87 9.25 -12.65 3.57
N VAL A 88 9.60 -11.37 3.69
CA VAL A 88 8.63 -10.28 3.57
C VAL A 88 8.00 -10.27 2.18
N LYS A 89 8.79 -10.42 1.10
CA LYS A 89 8.27 -10.52 -0.26
C LYS A 89 7.28 -11.68 -0.38
N ASN A 90 7.65 -12.88 0.07
CA ASN A 90 6.75 -14.04 0.02
C ASN A 90 5.46 -13.80 0.81
N CYS A 91 5.56 -13.19 2.00
CA CYS A 91 4.42 -12.84 2.82
C CYS A 91 3.43 -11.92 2.09
N ILE A 92 3.90 -10.90 1.37
CA ILE A 92 3.01 -10.01 0.59
C ILE A 92 2.42 -10.72 -0.63
N MET A 93 3.19 -11.61 -1.27
CA MET A 93 2.72 -12.33 -2.45
C MET A 93 1.64 -13.37 -2.12
N THR A 94 1.77 -14.08 -0.99
CA THR A 94 0.84 -15.16 -0.60
C THR A 94 -0.18 -14.75 0.47
N GLY A 95 0.06 -13.62 1.12
CA GLY A 95 -0.70 -13.17 2.28
C GLY A 95 -1.85 -12.22 1.94
N GLU A 96 -2.44 -11.69 3.00
CA GLU A 96 -3.58 -10.78 2.98
C GLU A 96 -3.42 -9.66 4.01
N ILE A 97 -4.04 -8.52 3.73
CA ILE A 97 -4.07 -7.39 4.66
C ILE A 97 -5.10 -7.68 5.74
N ILE A 98 -4.67 -7.69 7.00
CA ILE A 98 -5.54 -7.96 8.16
C ILE A 98 -5.89 -6.71 8.95
N GLU A 99 -5.04 -5.68 8.92
CA GLU A 99 -5.33 -4.38 9.52
C GLU A 99 -4.85 -3.26 8.60
N GLN A 100 -5.56 -2.14 8.60
CA GLN A 100 -5.19 -0.94 7.85
C GLN A 100 -5.18 0.27 8.77
N TYR A 101 -4.16 1.10 8.60
CA TYR A 101 -3.92 2.31 9.37
C TYR A 101 -3.84 3.50 8.39
N PRO A 102 -4.98 3.93 7.81
CA PRO A 102 -5.01 5.03 6.85
C PRO A 102 -4.62 6.38 7.48
N GLU A 103 -4.77 6.50 8.80
CA GLU A 103 -4.48 7.68 9.62
C GLU A 103 -2.99 7.78 10.02
N ASP A 104 -2.16 6.77 9.70
CA ASP A 104 -0.74 6.79 10.02
C ASP A 104 0.00 7.94 9.31
N PHE A 105 0.92 8.56 10.06
CA PHE A 105 1.74 9.66 9.57
C PHE A 105 3.20 9.21 9.37
N PRO A 106 3.88 9.59 8.26
CA PRO A 106 3.46 10.53 7.21
C PRO A 106 2.63 9.92 6.06
N PHE A 107 2.55 8.59 5.99
CA PHE A 107 1.86 7.86 4.93
C PHE A 107 1.03 6.73 5.54
N PRO A 108 -0.13 6.38 4.92
CA PRO A 108 -0.96 5.29 5.41
C PRO A 108 -0.17 3.99 5.45
N SER A 109 -0.46 3.15 6.43
CA SER A 109 0.18 1.85 6.60
C SER A 109 -0.83 0.72 6.73
N CYS A 110 -0.37 -0.51 6.59
CA CYS A 110 -1.18 -1.71 6.73
C CYS A 110 -0.38 -2.86 7.32
N LEU A 111 -1.06 -3.72 8.06
CA LEU A 111 -0.55 -4.98 8.59
C LEU A 111 -0.93 -6.11 7.63
N VAL A 112 0.08 -6.80 7.13
CA VAL A 112 -0.08 -7.94 6.24
C VAL A 112 0.26 -9.22 7.01
N PHE A 113 -0.68 -10.15 7.00
CA PHE A 113 -0.50 -11.52 7.44
C PHE A 113 -0.06 -12.36 6.25
N GLY A 114 0.99 -13.16 6.41
CA GLY A 114 1.40 -14.10 5.38
C GLY A 114 2.50 -15.03 5.84
N TYR A 115 3.10 -15.71 4.87
CA TYR A 115 4.09 -16.76 5.13
C TYR A 115 5.48 -16.34 4.65
N ALA A 116 6.49 -16.57 5.49
CA ALA A 116 7.89 -16.54 5.10
C ALA A 116 8.21 -17.65 4.09
N THR A 117 9.41 -17.64 3.49
CA THR A 117 9.80 -18.72 2.55
C THR A 117 9.93 -20.08 3.23
N ASP A 118 10.08 -20.07 4.56
CA ASP A 118 10.19 -21.28 5.39
C ASP A 118 8.82 -21.71 5.96
N ASN A 119 7.71 -21.27 5.35
CA ASN A 119 6.32 -21.50 5.78
C ASN A 119 5.96 -21.02 7.19
N LYS A 120 6.81 -20.21 7.83
CA LYS A 120 6.50 -19.57 9.12
C LYS A 120 5.57 -18.38 8.91
N ILE A 121 4.60 -18.21 9.78
CA ILE A 121 3.72 -17.04 9.76
C ILE A 121 4.53 -15.82 10.17
N ILE A 122 4.41 -14.74 9.40
CA ILE A 122 5.01 -13.44 9.70
C ILE A 122 4.00 -12.33 9.48
N HIS A 123 4.10 -11.31 10.32
CA HIS A 123 3.38 -10.06 10.18
C HIS A 123 4.34 -8.99 9.66
N ALA A 124 3.98 -8.39 8.53
CA ALA A 124 4.72 -7.30 7.93
C ALA A 124 3.90 -6.02 7.97
N VAL A 125 4.47 -4.95 8.52
CA VAL A 125 3.87 -3.61 8.49
C VAL A 125 4.51 -2.84 7.33
N ILE A 126 3.68 -2.45 6.37
CA ILE A 126 4.09 -1.77 5.15
C ILE A 126 3.28 -0.50 4.98
N SER A 127 3.95 0.58 4.58
CA SER A 127 3.32 1.82 4.18
C SER A 127 3.28 1.97 2.66
N SER A 128 2.23 2.60 2.15
CA SER A 128 2.08 2.92 0.73
C SER A 128 2.26 4.44 0.52
N GLU A 129 3.33 4.83 -0.16
CA GLU A 129 3.63 6.23 -0.50
C GLU A 129 3.06 6.62 -1.88
N GLY A 130 2.27 5.75 -2.52
CA GLY A 130 1.63 5.96 -3.83
C GLY A 130 2.49 5.55 -5.03
N GLU A 131 3.80 5.81 -4.97
CA GLU A 131 4.76 5.38 -6.02
C GLU A 131 5.66 4.23 -5.57
N CYS A 132 5.85 4.11 -4.25
CA CYS A 132 6.71 3.12 -3.63
C CYS A 132 6.08 2.61 -2.32
N GLY A 133 6.50 1.42 -1.90
CA GLY A 133 6.13 0.87 -0.60
C GLY A 133 7.28 0.98 0.39
N ARG A 134 6.99 1.18 1.67
CA ARG A 134 7.99 1.22 2.74
C ARG A 134 7.76 0.14 3.77
N ILE A 135 8.74 -0.73 3.99
CA ILE A 135 8.72 -1.69 5.10
C ILE A 135 9.05 -0.95 6.39
N ILE A 136 8.09 -0.88 7.30
CA ILE A 136 8.26 -0.28 8.63
C ILE A 136 8.87 -1.30 9.58
N THR A 137 8.30 -2.51 9.65
CA THR A 137 8.78 -3.60 10.50
C THR A 137 8.22 -4.94 10.03
N ALA A 138 8.90 -6.04 10.36
CA ALA A 138 8.36 -7.38 10.28
C ALA A 138 8.64 -8.15 11.57
N TYR A 139 7.71 -9.01 11.99
CA TYR A 139 7.83 -9.82 13.19
C TYR A 139 7.05 -11.14 13.06
N ILE A 140 7.39 -12.11 13.89
CA ILE A 140 6.63 -13.37 14.00
C ILE A 140 5.53 -13.15 15.05
N PRO A 141 4.24 -13.31 14.71
CA PRO A 141 3.16 -13.15 15.68
C PRO A 141 3.19 -14.26 16.73
N ASN A 142 2.58 -13.98 17.88
CA ASN A 142 2.53 -14.92 19.00
C ASN A 142 1.08 -15.05 19.51
N THR A 143 0.69 -16.24 19.94
CA THR A 143 -0.67 -16.57 20.43
C THR A 143 -1.01 -15.93 21.77
N ASN A 144 -0.04 -15.24 22.39
CA ASN A 144 -0.27 -14.38 23.56
C ASN A 144 -1.00 -13.07 23.20
N ILE A 145 -0.83 -12.59 21.96
CA ILE A 145 -1.37 -11.31 21.48
C ILE A 145 -2.48 -11.55 20.45
N PHE A 146 -2.34 -12.60 19.64
CA PHE A 146 -3.30 -13.00 18.64
C PHE A 146 -4.01 -14.30 19.03
N GLU A 147 -5.19 -14.53 18.49
CA GLU A 147 -5.92 -15.79 18.60
C GLU A 147 -5.16 -16.95 17.91
N ASN A 148 -5.70 -18.16 18.01
CA ASN A 148 -5.09 -19.35 17.39
C ASN A 148 -4.97 -19.26 15.87
N ASP A 149 -5.73 -18.35 15.25
CA ASP A 149 -5.65 -18.02 13.82
C ASP A 149 -4.45 -17.13 13.47
N LEU A 150 -3.76 -16.57 14.47
CA LEU A 150 -2.67 -15.59 14.38
C LEU A 150 -3.03 -14.33 13.57
N LYS A 151 -4.31 -14.07 13.34
CA LYS A 151 -4.83 -12.93 12.58
C LYS A 151 -5.63 -12.00 13.48
N THR A 152 -6.47 -12.57 14.33
CA THR A 152 -7.37 -11.80 15.20
C THR A 152 -6.63 -11.41 16.48
N ARG A 153 -6.63 -10.12 16.85
CA ARG A 153 -6.05 -9.70 18.13
C ARG A 153 -6.94 -10.14 19.29
N LYS A 154 -6.32 -10.59 20.38
CA LYS A 154 -7.02 -10.86 21.63
C LYS A 154 -7.44 -9.54 22.26
N GLU A 155 -8.74 -9.36 22.48
CA GLU A 155 -9.24 -8.29 23.34
C GLU A 155 -8.79 -8.59 24.78
N ARG A 156 -8.25 -7.57 25.45
CA ARG A 156 -7.62 -7.70 26.76
C ARG A 156 -8.61 -7.48 27.88
#